data_AF-A0A8C5WRV9-F1
#
_entry.id   AF-A0A8C5WRV9-F1
#
_cell.length_a   1.000
_cell.length_b   1.000
_cell.length_c   1.000
_cell.angle_alpha   90.00
_cell.angle_beta   90.00
_cell.angle_gamma   90.00
#
_symmetry.space_group_name_H-M   'P 1'
#
loop_
_entity.id
_entity.type
_entity.pdbx_description
1 polymer ?
#
loop_
_entity_poly.entity_id
_entity_poly.type
_entity_poly.pdbx_seq_one_letter_code
_entity_poly.pdbx_strand_id
1 'polypeptide(L)'
;MDSAFWLQTNPYLCSPVTKLGSKTQIPHYLNLYTFALVVYPVLLQNFLQTRARNARHWLGLTDIDIEGEWKWVDGSSYRNGFRYWKRGEPNNDLSNEDCAHLWGNGEWNDVFCTYSCYYICEKPLPRIF
;
A
#
# COMPACT_ATOMS: atom_id res chain seq x y z
N MET A 1 17.16 -3.81 15.65
CA MET A 1 17.20 -2.37 15.93
C MET A 1 15.97 -1.79 15.26
N ASP A 2 14.89 -1.66 16.03
CA ASP A 2 13.60 -1.24 15.51
C ASP A 2 13.66 0.25 15.19
N SER A 3 13.79 0.56 13.91
CA SER A 3 13.60 1.92 13.42
C SER A 3 12.16 2.32 13.73
N ALA A 4 11.96 3.20 14.70
CA ALA A 4 10.65 3.78 14.94
C ALA A 4 10.28 4.68 13.75
N PHE A 5 9.22 4.32 13.03
CA PHE A 5 8.67 5.08 11.91
C PHE A 5 7.39 5.79 12.36
N TRP A 6 7.16 7.01 11.86
CA TRP A 6 5.85 7.65 11.96
C TRP A 6 5.12 7.51 10.63
N LEU A 7 3.84 7.16 10.69
CA LEU A 7 2.95 7.20 9.54
C LEU A 7 2.24 8.54 9.46
N GLN A 8 2.17 9.11 8.26
CA GLN A 8 1.50 10.39 8.02
C GLN A 8 0.63 10.33 6.76
N THR A 9 -0.48 11.05 6.79
CA THR A 9 -1.43 11.19 5.66
C THR A 9 -1.36 12.59 5.02
N ASN A 10 -0.30 13.35 5.31
CA ASN A 10 -0.16 14.72 4.81
C ASN A 10 0.21 14.68 3.33
N PRO A 11 -0.63 15.20 2.42
CA PRO A 11 -0.41 15.11 0.98
C PRO A 11 0.88 15.80 0.52
N TYR A 12 1.43 16.75 1.28
CA TYR A 12 2.67 17.45 0.94
C TYR A 12 3.94 16.71 1.40
N LEU A 13 3.83 15.82 2.38
CA LEU A 13 4.93 14.95 2.84
C LEU A 13 4.85 13.56 2.19
N CYS A 14 3.67 13.18 1.74
CA CYS A 14 3.39 12.01 0.91
C CYS A 14 3.37 12.37 -0.60
N SER A 15 3.85 13.57 -0.96
CA SER A 15 3.55 14.19 -2.25
C SER A 15 4.28 13.54 -3.43
N PRO A 16 3.73 13.73 -4.63
CA PRO A 16 2.99 12.74 -5.38
C PRO A 16 3.96 11.87 -6.19
N VAL A 17 3.91 10.54 -6.03
CA VAL A 17 4.03 9.76 -7.27
C VAL A 17 2.78 10.13 -8.04
N THR A 18 2.99 10.95 -9.06
CA THR A 18 2.10 11.31 -10.17
C THR A 18 0.81 10.50 -10.17
N LYS A 19 -0.34 11.18 -10.34
CA LYS A 19 -1.58 10.58 -10.87
C LYS A 19 -1.23 9.30 -11.64
N LEU A 20 -1.54 8.13 -11.08
CA LEU A 20 -1.50 6.87 -11.81
C LEU A 20 -2.68 6.89 -12.78
N GLY A 21 -2.57 7.80 -13.75
CA GLY A 21 -3.34 7.85 -14.96
C GLY A 21 -2.49 7.23 -16.05
N SER A 22 -3.13 6.34 -16.79
CA SER A 22 -2.66 5.66 -17.99
C SER A 22 -1.83 4.40 -17.75
N LYS A 23 -2.18 3.38 -18.55
CA LYS A 23 -1.74 1.98 -18.57
C LYS A 23 -0.26 1.78 -18.94
N THR A 24 0.62 2.65 -18.50
CA THR A 24 2.03 2.62 -18.86
C THR A 24 2.84 2.97 -17.64
N GLN A 25 3.51 1.96 -17.11
CA GLN A 25 4.56 2.05 -16.09
C GLN A 25 4.05 2.37 -14.68
N ILE A 26 3.93 1.34 -13.84
CA ILE A 26 4.72 1.40 -12.60
C ILE A 26 6.15 1.49 -13.12
N PRO A 27 6.86 2.62 -13.02
CA PRO A 27 8.18 2.70 -13.63
C PRO A 27 9.06 1.67 -12.93
N HIS A 28 9.46 0.65 -13.68
CA HIS A 28 10.54 -0.27 -13.33
C HIS A 28 11.88 0.46 -13.04
N TYR A 29 11.90 1.79 -13.18
CA TYR A 29 12.99 2.70 -12.87
C TYR A 29 12.49 3.98 -12.17
N LEU A 30 11.82 3.85 -11.03
CA LEU A 30 11.94 4.89 -10.01
C LEU A 30 12.79 4.31 -8.87
N ASN A 31 14.06 4.69 -8.92
CA ASN A 31 14.94 4.70 -7.75
C ASN A 31 14.20 5.27 -6.52
N LEU A 32 14.65 4.90 -5.32
CA LEU A 32 14.46 5.59 -4.03
C LEU A 32 13.29 5.10 -3.14
N TYR A 33 13.63 4.50 -1.99
CA TYR A 33 13.41 5.07 -0.64
C TYR A 33 12.17 5.98 -0.40
N THR A 34 11.04 5.70 -1.04
CA THR A 34 9.85 6.56 -0.97
C THR A 34 8.58 5.71 -0.84
N PHE A 35 8.60 4.90 0.22
CA PHE A 35 7.50 4.44 1.08
C PHE A 35 6.09 4.34 0.48
N ALA A 36 5.87 3.34 -0.38
CA ALA A 36 4.61 2.63 -0.36
C ALA A 36 4.51 1.81 0.94
N LEU A 37 3.31 1.71 1.51
CA LEU A 37 3.12 1.10 2.82
C LEU A 37 3.12 -0.42 2.77
N VAL A 38 3.92 -1.00 3.65
CA VAL A 38 4.09 -2.44 3.81
C VAL A 38 3.54 -2.80 5.17
N VAL A 39 2.46 -3.59 5.21
CA VAL A 39 1.78 -3.86 6.48
C VAL A 39 2.45 -5.01 7.22
N TYR A 40 3.38 -4.66 8.11
CA TYR A 40 3.91 -5.54 9.15
C TYR A 40 4.07 -4.76 10.46
N PRO A 41 3.79 -5.33 11.66
CA PRO A 41 2.95 -6.48 11.99
C PRO A 41 1.48 -6.04 12.28
N VAL A 42 0.68 -6.86 12.98
CA VAL A 42 -0.70 -6.54 13.43
C VAL A 42 -0.82 -5.13 14.05
N LEU A 43 0.23 -4.67 14.74
CA LEU A 43 0.28 -3.32 15.31
C LEU A 43 0.18 -2.23 14.24
N LEU A 44 0.85 -2.41 13.10
CA LEU A 44 0.77 -1.49 11.98
C LEU A 44 -0.64 -1.52 11.36
N GLN A 45 -1.23 -2.70 11.19
CA GLN A 45 -2.61 -2.83 10.72
C GLN A 45 -3.61 -2.11 11.64
N ASN A 46 -3.50 -2.30 12.95
CA ASN A 46 -4.35 -1.63 13.93
C ASN A 46 -4.17 -0.11 13.86
N PHE A 47 -2.92 0.35 13.73
CA PHE A 47 -2.65 1.77 13.57
C PHE A 47 -3.29 2.32 12.27
N LEU A 48 -3.17 1.61 11.15
CA LEU A 48 -3.75 2.03 9.87
C LEU A 48 -5.28 2.14 9.95
N GLN A 49 -5.96 1.22 10.64
CA GLN A 49 -7.40 1.30 10.91
C GLN A 49 -7.78 2.64 11.57
N THR A 50 -6.99 3.11 12.54
CA THR A 50 -7.26 4.40 13.22
C THR A 50 -7.01 5.63 12.34
N ARG A 51 -6.20 5.50 11.28
CA ARG A 51 -5.79 6.60 10.40
C ARG A 51 -6.52 6.63 9.07
N ALA A 52 -7.13 5.53 8.66
CA ALA A 52 -7.84 5.41 7.40
C ALA A 52 -9.07 6.34 7.31
N ARG A 53 -9.61 6.85 8.42
CA ARG A 53 -10.59 7.98 8.46
C ARG A 53 -11.70 7.89 7.40
N ASN A 54 -12.36 6.74 7.27
CA ASN A 54 -13.43 6.47 6.27
C ASN A 54 -13.02 6.63 4.79
N ALA A 55 -11.72 6.62 4.48
CA ALA A 55 -11.19 6.77 3.13
C ALA A 55 -10.35 5.56 2.72
N ARG A 56 -10.22 5.37 1.39
CA ARG A 56 -9.45 4.28 0.78
C ARG A 56 -8.00 4.68 0.64
N HIS A 57 -7.09 3.80 1.02
CA HIS A 57 -5.66 4.07 0.92
C HIS A 57 -4.94 2.95 0.19
N TRP A 58 -4.07 3.30 -0.74
CA TRP A 58 -3.24 2.33 -1.44
C TRP A 58 -2.34 1.55 -0.48
N LEU A 59 -2.22 0.26 -0.76
CA LEU A 59 -1.18 -0.61 -0.21
C LEU A 59 -0.06 -0.75 -1.24
N GLY A 60 1.15 -1.00 -0.78
CA GLY A 60 2.26 -1.37 -1.66
C GLY A 60 2.17 -2.82 -2.18
N LEU A 61 0.97 -3.36 -2.40
CA LEU A 61 0.72 -4.77 -2.71
C LEU A 61 0.05 -4.88 -4.09
N THR A 62 0.59 -5.75 -4.95
CA THR A 62 0.15 -5.92 -6.35
C THR A 62 0.42 -7.34 -6.85
N ASP A 63 -0.38 -7.86 -7.75
CA ASP A 63 -0.15 -9.12 -8.50
C ASP A 63 -0.11 -8.90 -10.02
N ILE A 64 0.10 -7.66 -10.47
CA ILE A 64 0.13 -7.23 -11.89
C ILE A 64 1.05 -8.03 -12.82
N ASP A 65 2.06 -8.71 -12.27
CA ASP A 65 2.96 -9.53 -13.08
C ASP A 65 2.35 -10.90 -13.38
N ILE A 66 1.70 -11.51 -12.39
CA ILE A 66 1.16 -12.86 -12.41
C ILE A 66 -0.04 -12.88 -11.48
N GLU A 67 -1.23 -12.98 -12.07
CA GLU A 67 -2.51 -13.08 -11.38
C GLU A 67 -2.48 -14.09 -10.22
N GLY A 68 -2.88 -13.65 -9.02
CA GLY A 68 -2.88 -14.46 -7.81
C GLY A 68 -1.52 -14.58 -7.10
N GLU A 69 -0.42 -14.11 -7.70
CA GLU A 69 0.91 -14.02 -7.07
C GLU A 69 1.21 -12.60 -6.57
N TRP A 70 0.57 -12.25 -5.46
CA TRP A 70 0.77 -10.97 -4.79
C TRP A 70 2.20 -10.77 -4.29
N LYS A 71 2.74 -9.59 -4.56
CA LYS A 71 4.06 -9.11 -4.14
C LYS A 71 3.97 -7.73 -3.51
N TRP A 72 4.81 -7.50 -2.50
CA TRP A 72 5.04 -6.16 -1.97
C TRP A 72 6.07 -5.44 -2.85
N VAL A 73 5.84 -4.17 -3.14
CA VAL A 73 6.73 -3.35 -3.99
C VAL A 73 8.09 -3.08 -3.36
N ASP A 74 8.25 -3.30 -2.05
CA ASP A 74 9.52 -3.22 -1.34
C ASP A 74 10.35 -4.52 -1.41
N GLY A 75 9.80 -5.58 -2.01
CA GLY A 75 10.42 -6.89 -2.12
C GLY A 75 10.26 -7.77 -0.87
N SER A 76 9.51 -7.33 0.15
CA SER A 76 9.20 -8.17 1.31
C SER A 76 8.34 -9.38 0.91
N SER A 77 8.52 -10.51 1.61
CA SER A 77 7.82 -11.75 1.26
C SER A 77 6.33 -11.65 1.58
N TYR A 78 5.47 -11.69 0.56
CA TYR A 78 4.01 -11.83 0.77
C TYR A 78 3.64 -13.21 1.34
N ARG A 79 4.34 -14.27 0.92
CA ARG A 79 4.03 -15.65 1.31
C ARG A 79 4.06 -15.86 2.82
N ASN A 80 5.02 -15.25 3.50
CA ASN A 80 5.22 -15.37 4.95
C ASN A 80 4.63 -14.19 5.74
N GLY A 81 3.87 -13.32 5.07
CA GLY A 81 3.40 -12.06 5.62
C GLY A 81 2.02 -12.10 6.25
N PHE A 82 1.76 -11.05 7.03
CA PHE A 82 0.42 -10.76 7.53
C PHE A 82 -0.51 -10.44 6.36
N ARG A 83 -1.78 -10.83 6.48
CA ARG A 83 -2.82 -10.61 5.48
C ARG A 83 -4.11 -10.19 6.17
N TYR A 84 -4.77 -9.18 5.62
CA TYR A 84 -6.01 -8.65 6.19
C TYR A 84 -7.06 -8.33 5.12
N TRP A 85 -7.12 -9.20 4.10
CA TRP A 85 -8.17 -9.19 3.10
C TRP A 85 -9.55 -9.19 3.74
N LYS A 86 -10.44 -8.34 3.24
CA LYS A 86 -11.87 -8.43 3.51
C LYS A 86 -12.33 -9.82 3.08
N ARG A 87 -13.29 -10.41 3.80
CA ARG A 87 -13.91 -11.67 3.38
C ARG A 87 -14.43 -11.57 1.94
N GLY A 88 -13.95 -12.47 1.10
CA GLY A 88 -14.28 -12.53 -0.33
C GLY A 88 -13.19 -11.98 -1.25
N GLU A 89 -12.22 -11.24 -0.70
CA GLU A 89 -11.10 -10.67 -1.45
C GLU A 89 -9.81 -11.50 -1.27
N PRO A 90 -8.85 -11.43 -2.21
CA PRO A 90 -8.98 -10.79 -3.51
C PRO A 90 -9.90 -11.58 -4.45
N ASN A 91 -10.73 -10.89 -5.24
CA ASN A 91 -11.75 -11.50 -6.10
C ASN A 91 -11.49 -11.33 -7.61
N ASN A 92 -10.54 -10.46 -7.96
CA ASN A 92 -10.17 -10.04 -9.30
C ASN A 92 -11.35 -9.64 -10.18
N ASP A 93 -12.11 -8.60 -9.78
CA ASP A 93 -13.32 -8.20 -10.49
C ASP A 93 -13.02 -7.83 -11.94
N LEU A 94 -13.85 -8.34 -12.86
CA LEU A 94 -13.65 -8.22 -14.31
C LEU A 94 -12.26 -8.67 -14.81
N SER A 95 -11.53 -9.47 -14.02
CA SER A 95 -10.18 -9.96 -14.32
C SER A 95 -9.14 -8.86 -14.58
N ASN A 96 -9.19 -7.76 -13.81
CA ASN A 96 -8.30 -6.61 -13.98
C ASN A 96 -8.05 -5.82 -12.67
N GLU A 97 -8.07 -6.47 -11.51
CA GLU A 97 -7.84 -5.81 -10.21
C GLU A 97 -6.44 -6.08 -9.64
N ASP A 98 -5.41 -5.55 -10.32
CA ASP A 98 -4.02 -5.92 -10.01
C ASP A 98 -3.36 -5.17 -8.83
N CYS A 99 -4.10 -4.29 -8.12
CA CYS A 99 -3.57 -3.43 -7.07
C CYS A 99 -4.40 -3.53 -5.79
N ALA A 100 -3.79 -3.48 -4.61
CA ALA A 100 -4.53 -3.53 -3.36
C ALA A 100 -4.68 -2.16 -2.69
N HIS A 101 -5.82 -1.93 -2.07
CA HIS A 101 -6.03 -0.83 -1.13
C HIS A 101 -6.65 -1.33 0.17
N LEU A 102 -6.59 -0.52 1.22
CA LEU A 102 -7.37 -0.72 2.44
C LEU A 102 -8.62 0.16 2.43
N TRP A 103 -9.70 -0.35 3.00
CA TRP A 103 -10.94 0.38 3.28
C TRP A 103 -10.82 1.24 4.53
N GLY A 104 -11.83 2.08 4.80
CA GLY A 104 -11.88 2.90 6.02
C GLY A 104 -11.86 2.08 7.33
N ASN A 105 -12.29 0.82 7.28
CA ASN A 105 -12.22 -0.15 8.38
C ASN A 105 -10.90 -0.96 8.41
N GLY A 106 -9.98 -0.65 7.49
CA GLY A 106 -8.65 -1.24 7.33
C GLY A 106 -8.59 -2.60 6.63
N GLU A 107 -9.71 -3.23 6.30
CA GLU A 107 -9.69 -4.48 5.50
C GLU A 107 -9.21 -4.21 4.07
N TRP A 108 -8.52 -5.19 3.49
CA TRP A 108 -7.91 -5.04 2.17
C TRP A 108 -8.84 -5.48 1.05
N ASN A 109 -8.65 -4.90 -0.12
CA ASN A 109 -9.41 -5.15 -1.33
C ASN A 109 -8.51 -4.93 -2.54
N ASP A 110 -8.56 -5.85 -3.48
CA ASP A 110 -7.98 -5.70 -4.79
C ASP A 110 -8.87 -4.77 -5.63
N VAL A 111 -8.24 -3.94 -6.44
CA VAL A 111 -8.90 -2.93 -7.25
C VAL A 111 -8.09 -2.64 -8.48
N PHE A 112 -8.77 -2.17 -9.52
CA PHE A 112 -8.15 -1.54 -10.68
C PHE A 112 -7.08 -0.54 -10.24
N CYS A 113 -5.84 -0.71 -10.71
CA CYS A 113 -4.73 0.20 -10.40
C CYS A 113 -4.99 1.67 -10.79
N THR A 114 -5.98 1.92 -11.64
CA THR A 114 -6.41 3.26 -12.08
C THR A 114 -7.36 3.95 -11.09
N TYR A 115 -7.74 3.30 -9.99
CA TYR A 115 -8.66 3.89 -9.01
C TYR A 115 -8.04 5.10 -8.30
N SER A 116 -8.88 5.99 -7.76
CA SER A 116 -8.39 7.11 -6.96
C SER A 116 -8.43 6.73 -5.48
N CYS A 117 -7.26 6.49 -4.88
CA CYS A 117 -7.08 6.24 -3.46
C CYS A 117 -6.03 7.20 -2.87
N TYR A 118 -6.13 7.45 -1.56
CA TYR A 118 -5.12 8.20 -0.82
C TYR A 118 -3.86 7.34 -0.60
N TYR A 119 -2.77 7.97 -0.17
CA TYR A 119 -1.56 7.28 0.26
C TYR A 119 -1.34 7.52 1.75
N ILE A 120 -0.74 6.54 2.41
CA ILE A 120 -0.16 6.71 3.75
C ILE A 120 1.31 6.33 3.59
N CYS A 121 2.21 7.19 4.05
CA CYS A 121 3.64 6.98 3.90
C CYS A 121 4.29 6.82 5.28
N GLU A 122 5.34 6.00 5.31
CA GLU A 122 6.27 5.91 6.44
C GLU A 122 7.31 7.02 6.34
N LYS A 123 7.61 7.64 7.48
CA LYS A 123 8.66 8.64 7.61
C LYS A 123 9.68 8.17 8.65
N PRO A 124 10.98 8.10 8.30
CA PRO A 124 12.03 7.89 9.27
C PRO A 124 12.02 9.00 10.33
N LEU A 125 12.30 8.64 11.58
CA LEU A 125 12.55 9.65 12.62
C LEU A 125 13.71 10.56 12.22
N PRO A 126 13.63 11.88 12.53
CA PRO A 126 14.80 12.74 12.44
C PRO A 126 15.93 12.14 13.29
N ARG A 127 17.11 11.96 12.70
CA ARG A 127 18.30 11.62 13.49
C ARG A 127 18.64 12.84 14.33
N ILE A 128 18.47 12.72 15.65
CA ILE A 128 18.96 13.71 16.60
C ILE A 128 20.45 13.39 16.80
N PHE A 129 21.32 14.33 16.42
CA PHE A 129 22.76 14.25 16.68
C PHE A 129 23.07 14.76 18.08
#